data_AF-A0AAX3VZ76-F1
#
_entry.id   AF-A0AAX3VZ76-F1
#
_cell.length_a   1.000
_cell.length_b   1.000
_cell.length_c   1.000
_cell.angle_alpha   90.00
_cell.angle_beta   90.00
_cell.angle_gamma   90.00
#
_symmetry.space_group_name_H-M   'P 1'
#
loop_
_entity.id
_entity.type
_entity.pdbx_description
1 polymer ?
#
loop_
_entity_poly.entity_id
_entity_poly.type
_entity_poly.pdbx_seq_one_letter_code
_entity_poly.pdbx_strand_id
1 'polypeptide(L)'
;MNMRSLLMVGALLLGGCSINPYGGTPAPVTEPDQPVIQPEKPVTKPDAGAPLPKPVAPTGLALSMADAFVQAPEVRELAQSGNAVLLLTPPRDGTNDELDTSTMAAAMSKRIQSKSGFRFVDPGQVAAITGQLEYQQGRMNPASLVRLGRQTGAGYMLYGDLVSEGSRYRLTMSLMELRSGELLWNGSRSASH
;
A
#
# COMPACT_ATOMS: atom_id res chain seq x y z
N MET A 1 -10.78 -28.71 46.11
CA MET A 1 -11.27 -28.03 47.33
C MET A 1 -11.63 -26.62 46.92
N ASN A 2 -12.94 -26.35 46.90
CA ASN A 2 -13.56 -25.11 46.44
C ASN A 2 -13.47 -24.02 47.53
N MET A 3 -13.25 -22.77 47.14
CA MET A 3 -13.66 -21.62 47.96
C MET A 3 -13.94 -20.44 47.02
N ARG A 4 -15.22 -20.25 46.67
CA ARG A 4 -16.21 -19.39 47.31
C ARG A 4 -16.12 -17.94 46.87
N SER A 5 -17.01 -17.67 45.91
CA SER A 5 -17.65 -16.41 45.56
C SER A 5 -17.83 -15.43 46.74
N LEU A 6 -17.46 -14.17 46.52
CA LEU A 6 -18.05 -13.03 47.19
C LEU A 6 -18.40 -11.97 46.13
N LEU A 7 -19.70 -11.69 46.04
CA LEU A 7 -20.29 -10.55 45.36
C LEU A 7 -19.92 -9.25 46.11
N MET A 8 -19.55 -8.21 45.37
CA MET A 8 -19.60 -6.82 45.83
C MET A 8 -20.19 -5.98 44.69
N VAL A 9 -21.39 -5.46 44.94
CA VAL A 9 -22.09 -4.47 44.13
C VAL A 9 -21.42 -3.11 44.38
N GLY A 10 -20.99 -2.45 43.31
CA GLY A 10 -20.46 -1.08 43.36
C GLY A 10 -20.94 -0.28 42.16
N ALA A 11 -21.99 0.50 42.35
CA ALA A 11 -22.43 1.53 41.41
C ALA A 11 -21.64 2.82 41.71
N LEU A 12 -20.88 3.32 40.74
CA LEU A 12 -20.23 4.64 40.79
C LEU A 12 -20.27 5.29 39.41
N LEU A 13 -21.32 6.10 39.24
CA LEU A 13 -21.42 7.42 38.62
C LEU A 13 -20.39 7.80 37.54
N LEU A 14 -20.94 8.03 36.35
CA LEU A 14 -20.38 8.79 35.24
C LEU A 14 -19.94 10.19 35.68
N GLY A 15 -18.71 10.55 35.32
CA GLY A 15 -18.17 11.91 35.45
C GLY A 15 -16.97 12.10 34.54
N GLY A 16 -17.22 12.39 33.26
CA GLY A 16 -16.18 12.77 32.31
C GLY A 16 -15.70 14.19 32.57
N CYS A 17 -14.41 14.36 32.85
CA CYS A 17 -13.78 15.68 32.84
C CYS A 17 -13.41 16.05 31.40
N SER A 18 -14.20 16.93 30.77
CA SER A 18 -13.75 17.72 29.62
C SER A 18 -13.01 18.96 30.15
N ILE A 19 -11.69 18.99 30.00
CA ILE A 19 -10.89 20.19 30.18
C ILE A 19 -11.01 21.01 28.88
N ASN A 20 -11.67 22.17 28.95
CA ASN A 20 -11.72 23.14 27.85
C ASN A 20 -10.84 24.34 28.25
N PRO A 21 -9.63 24.50 27.70
CA PRO A 21 -8.68 25.51 28.15
C PRO A 21 -8.80 26.82 27.35
N TYR A 22 -10.02 27.30 27.12
CA TYR A 22 -10.23 28.60 26.48
C TYR A 22 -11.35 29.37 27.19
N GLY A 23 -10.97 30.00 28.30
CA GLY A 23 -11.72 31.13 28.85
C GLY A 23 -11.35 32.40 28.09
N GLY A 24 -12.35 33.07 27.54
CA GLY A 24 -12.23 34.39 26.93
C GLY A 24 -13.59 35.06 26.91
N THR A 25 -13.73 36.11 27.71
CA THR A 25 -14.89 37.01 27.81
C THR A 25 -15.24 37.61 26.44
N PRO A 26 -16.51 37.76 26.05
CA PRO A 26 -16.84 38.53 24.85
C PRO A 26 -16.71 40.03 25.14
N ALA A 27 -15.83 40.71 24.40
CA ALA A 27 -15.82 42.17 24.33
C ALA A 27 -16.91 42.66 23.35
N PRO A 28 -17.50 43.85 23.58
CA PRO A 28 -18.71 44.29 22.90
C PRO A 28 -18.45 44.72 21.45
N VAL A 29 -19.42 44.43 20.58
CA VAL A 29 -19.44 44.87 19.19
C VAL A 29 -19.68 46.38 19.13
N THR A 30 -18.80 47.10 18.44
CA THR A 30 -19.09 48.41 17.86
C THR A 30 -18.42 48.50 16.50
N GLU A 31 -19.23 48.78 15.49
CA GLU A 31 -18.90 49.08 14.08
C GLU A 31 -19.44 50.51 13.81
N PRO A 32 -19.07 51.30 12.77
CA PRO A 32 -18.13 51.13 11.63
C PRO A 32 -17.16 52.32 11.43
N ASP A 33 -16.16 52.19 10.53
CA ASP A 33 -16.06 52.97 9.26
C ASP A 33 -14.69 52.83 8.54
N GLN A 34 -14.78 52.63 7.22
CA GLN A 34 -13.83 52.91 6.13
C GLN A 34 -12.59 52.02 5.83
N PRO A 35 -12.23 51.89 4.53
CA PRO A 35 -11.36 50.82 4.03
C PRO A 35 -9.89 51.25 4.03
N VAL A 36 -9.04 50.55 4.79
CA VAL A 36 -7.60 50.74 4.72
C VAL A 36 -7.00 49.72 3.75
N ILE A 37 -6.65 50.20 2.55
CA ILE A 37 -5.77 49.51 1.60
C ILE A 37 -4.44 49.23 2.31
N GLN A 38 -4.10 47.95 2.53
CA GLN A 38 -2.74 47.54 2.88
C GLN A 38 -2.12 46.85 1.66
N PRO A 39 -0.95 47.27 1.17
CA PRO A 39 -0.28 46.59 0.06
C PRO A 39 0.31 45.27 0.55
N GLU A 40 -0.20 44.15 0.04
CA GLU A 40 0.43 42.84 0.16
C GLU A 40 1.81 42.90 -0.50
N LYS A 41 2.88 42.93 0.31
CA LYS A 41 4.18 42.44 -0.16
C LYS A 41 4.08 40.92 -0.22
N PRO A 42 4.22 40.28 -1.38
CA PRO A 42 4.33 38.83 -1.44
C PRO A 42 5.67 38.46 -0.82
N VAL A 43 5.65 37.77 0.33
CA VAL A 43 6.82 37.01 0.76
C VAL A 43 6.75 35.70 -0.01
N THR A 44 7.36 35.68 -1.19
CA THR A 44 7.61 34.47 -1.96
C THR A 44 8.48 33.56 -1.10
N LYS A 45 7.86 32.54 -0.51
CA LYS A 45 8.59 31.36 -0.05
C LYS A 45 9.36 30.82 -1.27
N PRO A 46 10.68 30.56 -1.18
CA PRO A 46 11.37 29.89 -2.26
C PRO A 46 10.66 28.57 -2.55
N ASP A 47 10.17 28.42 -3.78
CA ASP A 47 9.71 27.13 -4.30
C ASP A 47 10.84 26.13 -4.08
N ALA A 48 10.70 25.30 -3.06
CA ALA A 48 11.38 24.02 -3.04
C ALA A 48 10.77 23.25 -4.21
N GLY A 49 11.45 23.31 -5.36
CA GLY A 49 10.99 22.69 -6.59
C GLY A 49 10.49 21.28 -6.30
N ALA A 50 9.27 21.00 -6.75
CA ALA A 50 8.68 19.67 -6.63
C ALA A 50 9.71 18.62 -7.06
N PRO A 51 9.85 17.48 -6.34
CA PRO A 51 10.73 16.41 -6.77
C PRO A 51 10.46 16.08 -8.23
N LEU A 52 11.50 16.00 -9.05
CA LEU A 52 11.37 15.59 -10.45
C LEU A 52 10.62 14.24 -10.50
N PRO A 53 9.65 14.06 -11.41
CA PRO A 53 8.92 12.79 -11.52
C PRO A 53 9.92 11.68 -11.84
N LYS A 54 9.85 10.58 -11.07
CA LYS A 54 10.66 9.39 -11.31
C LYS A 54 10.41 8.82 -12.71
N PRO A 55 11.43 8.31 -13.41
CA PRO A 55 11.22 7.65 -14.70
C PRO A 55 10.26 6.46 -14.54
N VAL A 56 9.33 6.30 -15.49
CA VAL A 56 8.31 5.24 -15.46
C VAL A 56 8.91 3.94 -15.99
N ALA A 57 8.82 2.85 -15.23
CA ALA A 57 9.32 1.55 -15.63
C ALA A 57 8.56 0.98 -16.87
N PRO A 58 9.21 0.15 -17.72
CA PRO A 58 8.61 -0.32 -18.95
C PRO A 58 7.44 -1.28 -18.70
N THR A 59 6.22 -0.78 -18.92
CA THR A 59 4.98 -1.53 -18.70
C THR A 59 4.82 -2.75 -19.61
N GLY A 60 5.47 -2.77 -20.78
CA GLY A 60 5.47 -3.93 -21.67
C GLY A 60 6.04 -5.20 -21.01
N LEU A 61 7.10 -5.06 -20.20
CA LEU A 61 7.68 -6.17 -19.44
C LEU A 61 6.68 -6.70 -18.41
N ALA A 62 5.97 -5.79 -17.72
CA ALA A 62 4.93 -6.09 -16.75
C ALA A 62 3.75 -6.86 -17.38
N LEU A 63 3.29 -6.43 -18.56
CA LEU A 63 2.21 -7.11 -19.29
C LEU A 63 2.61 -8.54 -19.70
N SER A 64 3.85 -8.73 -20.17
CA SER A 64 4.37 -10.06 -20.53
C SER A 64 4.46 -10.99 -19.32
N MET A 65 4.79 -10.45 -18.15
CA MET A 65 4.84 -11.19 -16.89
C MET A 65 3.43 -11.57 -16.41
N ALA A 66 2.47 -10.66 -16.46
CA ALA A 66 1.07 -10.95 -16.15
C ALA A 66 0.49 -12.04 -17.07
N ASP A 67 0.85 -12.01 -18.35
CA ASP A 67 0.43 -13.04 -19.31
C ASP A 67 1.03 -14.41 -18.97
N ALA A 68 2.30 -14.47 -18.57
CA ALA A 68 2.93 -15.70 -18.09
C ALA A 68 2.27 -16.23 -16.81
N PHE A 69 1.97 -15.33 -15.87
CA PHE A 69 1.32 -15.65 -14.61
C PHE A 69 -0.04 -16.33 -14.83
N VAL A 70 -0.94 -15.72 -15.60
CA VAL A 70 -2.30 -16.28 -15.81
C VAL A 70 -2.33 -17.54 -16.69
N GLN A 71 -1.23 -17.84 -17.40
CA GLN A 71 -1.10 -19.06 -18.20
C GLN A 71 -0.57 -20.25 -17.41
N ALA A 72 0.09 -20.02 -16.27
CA ALA A 72 0.66 -21.08 -15.45
C ALA A 72 -0.43 -22.03 -14.91
N PRO A 73 -0.29 -23.36 -15.05
CA PRO A 73 -1.30 -24.34 -14.60
C PRO A 73 -1.74 -24.14 -13.15
N GLU A 74 -0.79 -24.04 -12.23
CA GLU A 74 -1.00 -23.82 -10.80
C GLU A 74 -1.78 -22.53 -10.52
N VAL A 75 -1.53 -21.46 -11.28
CA VAL A 75 -2.23 -20.18 -11.15
C VAL A 75 -3.66 -20.28 -11.69
N ARG A 76 -3.85 -21.01 -12.79
CA ARG A 76 -5.18 -21.25 -13.37
C ARG A 76 -6.07 -22.06 -12.44
N GLU A 77 -5.51 -23.07 -11.76
CA GLU A 77 -6.23 -23.86 -10.76
C GLU A 77 -6.70 -22.99 -9.59
N LEU A 78 -5.84 -22.12 -9.07
CA LEU A 78 -6.20 -21.18 -7.99
C LEU A 78 -7.33 -20.23 -8.42
N ALA A 79 -7.25 -19.70 -9.64
CA ALA A 79 -8.20 -18.74 -10.17
C ALA A 79 -9.60 -19.34 -10.44
N GLN A 80 -9.70 -20.66 -10.67
CA GLN A 80 -10.98 -21.35 -10.91
C GLN A 80 -11.95 -21.26 -9.73
N SER A 81 -11.43 -21.13 -8.51
CA SER A 81 -12.26 -20.99 -7.30
C SER A 81 -13.08 -19.69 -7.28
N GLY A 82 -12.70 -18.67 -8.05
CA GLY A 82 -13.32 -17.33 -8.08
C GLY A 82 -13.15 -16.51 -6.79
N ASN A 83 -12.54 -17.10 -5.76
CA ASN A 83 -12.44 -16.53 -4.42
C ASN A 83 -11.00 -16.17 -4.04
N ALA A 84 -10.03 -16.44 -4.92
CA ALA A 84 -8.64 -16.13 -4.68
C ALA A 84 -8.43 -14.61 -4.68
N VAL A 85 -8.19 -14.04 -3.50
CA VAL A 85 -7.87 -12.63 -3.32
C VAL A 85 -6.36 -12.44 -3.40
N LEU A 86 -5.92 -11.67 -4.41
CA LEU A 86 -4.53 -11.38 -4.73
C LEU A 86 -4.14 -9.99 -4.22
N LEU A 87 -3.08 -9.95 -3.44
CA LEU A 87 -2.31 -8.75 -3.15
C LEU A 87 -1.15 -8.66 -4.15
N LEU A 88 -1.15 -7.66 -5.01
CA LEU A 88 -0.05 -7.40 -5.94
C LEU A 88 0.70 -6.16 -5.48
N THR A 89 1.99 -6.31 -5.15
CA THR A 89 2.85 -5.18 -4.77
C THR A 89 3.69 -4.70 -5.95
N PRO A 90 4.04 -3.40 -6.01
CA PRO A 90 5.08 -2.91 -6.91
C PRO A 90 6.35 -3.76 -6.80
N PRO A 91 6.95 -4.20 -7.92
CA PRO A 91 8.27 -4.81 -7.90
C PRO A 91 9.26 -3.87 -7.22
N ARG A 92 10.12 -4.40 -6.34
CA ARG A 92 11.18 -3.59 -5.74
C ARG A 92 12.14 -3.14 -6.83
N ASP A 93 12.39 -1.83 -6.87
CA ASP A 93 13.38 -1.29 -7.78
C ASP A 93 14.79 -1.60 -7.26
N GLY A 94 15.52 -2.42 -8.00
CA GLY A 94 16.94 -2.70 -7.83
C GLY A 94 17.77 -2.15 -8.99
N THR A 95 17.22 -1.23 -9.78
CA THR A 95 17.96 -0.51 -10.82
C THR A 95 18.72 0.68 -10.23
N ASN A 96 19.59 1.30 -11.02
CA ASN A 96 20.29 2.52 -10.62
C ASN A 96 19.49 3.79 -10.97
N ASP A 97 18.28 3.64 -11.53
CA ASP A 97 17.53 4.72 -12.19
C ASP A 97 16.39 5.29 -11.32
N GLU A 98 16.18 4.75 -10.11
CA GLU A 98 15.08 5.09 -9.19
C GLU A 98 13.70 5.09 -9.88
N LEU A 99 13.38 3.99 -10.55
CA LEU A 99 12.18 3.84 -11.35
C LEU A 99 10.90 3.81 -10.49
N ASP A 100 9.85 4.45 -10.99
CA ASP A 100 8.50 4.23 -10.47
C ASP A 100 7.91 2.92 -11.00
N THR A 101 7.95 1.88 -10.17
CA THR A 101 7.42 0.55 -10.46
C THR A 101 5.93 0.39 -10.12
N SER A 102 5.28 1.42 -9.54
CA SER A 102 3.85 1.38 -9.21
C SER A 102 2.98 1.19 -10.47
N THR A 103 3.42 1.79 -11.58
CA THR A 103 2.79 1.66 -12.89
C THR A 103 2.86 0.23 -13.44
N MET A 104 3.93 -0.52 -13.16
CA MET A 104 4.03 -1.94 -13.50
C MET A 104 3.02 -2.77 -12.71
N ALA A 105 2.88 -2.51 -11.41
CA ALA A 105 1.87 -3.17 -10.58
C ALA A 105 0.44 -2.88 -11.03
N ALA A 106 0.15 -1.62 -11.40
CA ALA A 106 -1.14 -1.24 -11.95
C ALA A 106 -1.43 -1.96 -13.29
N ALA A 107 -0.43 -2.02 -14.18
CA ALA A 107 -0.54 -2.72 -15.46
C ALA A 107 -0.76 -4.22 -15.28
N MET A 108 0.01 -4.87 -14.39
CA MET A 108 -0.18 -6.30 -14.08
C MET A 108 -1.55 -6.57 -13.48
N SER A 109 -1.98 -5.78 -12.49
CA SER A 109 -3.29 -5.93 -11.85
C SER A 109 -4.41 -5.89 -12.87
N LYS A 110 -4.45 -4.85 -13.71
CA LYS A 110 -5.46 -4.70 -14.77
C LYS A 110 -5.42 -5.88 -15.75
N ARG A 111 -4.22 -6.32 -16.15
CA ARG A 111 -4.06 -7.43 -17.10
C ARG A 111 -4.53 -8.76 -16.52
N ILE A 112 -4.20 -9.06 -15.27
CA ILE A 112 -4.62 -10.28 -14.57
C ILE A 112 -6.13 -10.27 -14.35
N GLN A 113 -6.72 -9.16 -13.89
CA GLN A 113 -8.17 -8.98 -13.74
C GLN A 113 -8.92 -9.26 -15.04
N SER A 114 -8.38 -8.83 -16.18
CA SER A 114 -9.01 -9.06 -17.50
C SER A 114 -8.95 -10.50 -18.00
N LYS A 115 -8.14 -11.36 -17.37
CA LYS A 115 -7.79 -12.69 -17.89
C LYS A 115 -8.03 -13.84 -16.92
N SER A 116 -8.43 -13.56 -15.69
CA SER A 116 -8.53 -14.57 -14.63
C SER A 116 -9.63 -14.24 -13.64
N GLY A 117 -10.00 -15.21 -12.80
CA GLY A 117 -10.98 -15.05 -11.73
C GLY A 117 -10.43 -14.45 -10.43
N PHE A 118 -9.22 -13.87 -10.42
CA PHE A 118 -8.65 -13.27 -9.21
C PHE A 118 -9.41 -12.02 -8.80
N ARG A 119 -9.69 -11.92 -7.50
CA ARG A 119 -10.09 -10.67 -6.84
C ARG A 119 -8.85 -9.94 -6.37
N PHE A 120 -8.89 -8.63 -6.29
CA PHE A 120 -7.74 -7.82 -5.87
C PHE A 120 -8.04 -7.08 -4.58
N VAL A 121 -6.99 -6.93 -3.77
CA VAL A 121 -7.01 -5.97 -2.65
C VAL A 121 -7.19 -4.56 -3.21
N ASP A 122 -7.90 -3.71 -2.46
CA ASP A 122 -8.08 -2.30 -2.81
C ASP A 122 -6.72 -1.58 -2.97
N PRO A 123 -6.49 -0.84 -4.07
CA PRO A 123 -5.22 -0.16 -4.31
C PRO A 123 -4.79 0.82 -3.21
N GLY A 124 -5.75 1.51 -2.55
CA GLY A 124 -5.46 2.42 -1.44
C GLY A 124 -4.93 1.68 -0.22
N GLN A 125 -5.45 0.48 0.05
CA GLN A 125 -4.90 -0.39 1.09
C GLN A 125 -3.50 -0.89 0.74
N VAL A 126 -3.26 -1.30 -0.51
CA VAL A 126 -1.94 -1.74 -0.97
C VAL A 126 -0.88 -0.67 -0.74
N ALA A 127 -1.17 0.58 -1.11
CA ALA A 127 -0.22 1.69 -0.93
C ALA A 127 0.15 1.94 0.54
N ALA A 128 -0.84 1.94 1.45
CA ALA A 128 -0.61 2.12 2.88
C ALA A 128 0.27 1.01 3.49
N ILE A 129 0.05 -0.23 3.02
CA ILE A 129 0.81 -1.41 3.43
C ILE A 129 2.23 -1.40 2.91
N THR A 130 2.41 -1.11 1.62
CA THR A 130 3.73 -1.10 0.99
C THR A 130 4.61 -0.05 1.63
N GLY A 131 4.09 1.15 1.89
CA GLY A 131 4.81 2.17 2.64
C GLY A 131 5.27 1.67 4.01
N GLN A 132 4.41 0.98 4.76
CA GLN A 132 4.79 0.40 6.06
C GLN A 132 5.87 -0.69 5.94
N LEU A 133 5.84 -1.52 4.90
CA LEU A 133 6.86 -2.55 4.64
C LEU A 133 8.22 -1.95 4.27
N GLU A 134 8.23 -0.86 3.50
CA GLU A 134 9.42 -0.11 3.13
C GLU A 134 10.09 0.52 4.37
N TYR A 135 9.30 1.10 5.27
CA TYR A 135 9.81 1.63 6.55
C TYR A 135 10.46 0.56 7.44
N GLN A 136 10.04 -0.71 7.32
CA GLN A 136 10.60 -1.83 8.10
C GLN A 136 11.85 -2.46 7.44
N GLN A 137 12.55 -1.72 6.57
CA GLN A 137 13.85 -2.11 6.01
C GLN A 137 13.81 -3.44 5.23
N GLY A 138 12.72 -3.69 4.48
CA GLY A 138 12.66 -4.75 3.48
C GLY A 138 12.63 -6.19 4.02
N ARG A 139 12.47 -6.40 5.33
CA ARG A 139 12.34 -7.73 5.93
C ARG A 139 10.88 -8.15 5.98
N MET A 140 10.37 -8.75 4.91
CA MET A 140 9.13 -9.53 4.96
C MET A 140 9.36 -10.79 5.79
N ASN A 141 9.12 -10.72 7.10
CA ASN A 141 9.07 -11.91 7.93
C ASN A 141 7.69 -12.61 7.79
N PRO A 142 7.60 -13.93 8.00
CA PRO A 142 6.35 -14.68 7.84
C PRO A 142 5.19 -14.14 8.68
N ALA A 143 5.44 -13.69 9.91
CA ALA A 143 4.41 -13.12 10.78
C ALA A 143 3.79 -11.83 10.23
N SER A 144 4.61 -10.98 9.60
CA SER A 144 4.16 -9.76 8.92
C SER A 144 3.31 -10.08 7.69
N LEU A 145 3.65 -11.14 6.94
CA LEU A 145 2.89 -11.61 5.77
C LEU A 145 1.53 -12.19 6.16
N VAL A 146 1.47 -13.00 7.22
CA VAL A 146 0.20 -13.52 7.74
C VAL A 146 -0.70 -12.38 8.24
N ARG A 147 -0.14 -11.43 8.99
CA ARG A 147 -0.88 -10.24 9.46
C ARG A 147 -1.39 -9.41 8.28
N LEU A 148 -0.56 -9.24 7.27
CA LEU A 148 -0.91 -8.54 6.05
C LEU A 148 -2.08 -9.20 5.31
N GLY A 149 -2.04 -10.53 5.12
CA GLY A 149 -3.16 -11.28 4.54
C GLY A 149 -4.45 -11.10 5.34
N ARG A 150 -4.38 -11.12 6.67
CA ARG A 150 -5.55 -10.87 7.54
C ARG A 150 -6.09 -9.44 7.45
N GLN A 151 -5.23 -8.44 7.34
CA GLN A 151 -5.62 -7.02 7.24
C GLN A 151 -6.25 -6.70 5.89
N THR A 152 -5.76 -7.31 4.82
CA THR A 152 -6.21 -7.07 3.44
C THR A 152 -7.30 -8.01 2.95
N GLY A 153 -7.50 -9.13 3.65
CA GLY A 153 -8.28 -10.26 3.14
C GLY A 153 -7.59 -11.03 2.01
N ALA A 154 -6.32 -10.74 1.70
CA ALA A 154 -5.56 -11.46 0.70
C ALA A 154 -5.23 -12.88 1.16
N GLY A 155 -5.51 -13.85 0.29
CA GLY A 155 -5.01 -15.23 0.45
C GLY A 155 -3.65 -15.42 -0.21
N TYR A 156 -3.34 -14.60 -1.22
CA TYR A 156 -2.16 -14.74 -2.05
C TYR A 156 -1.46 -13.39 -2.22
N MET A 157 -0.14 -13.43 -2.37
CA MET A 157 0.68 -12.26 -2.64
C MET A 157 1.57 -12.50 -3.86
N LEU A 158 1.51 -11.58 -4.82
CA LEU A 158 2.40 -11.52 -5.98
C LEU A 158 3.37 -10.35 -5.78
N TYR A 159 4.65 -10.68 -5.64
CA TYR A 159 5.72 -9.73 -5.31
C TYR A 159 6.99 -10.07 -6.08
N GLY A 160 7.96 -9.15 -6.11
CA GLY A 160 9.17 -9.35 -6.90
C GLY A 160 10.13 -8.18 -6.91
N ASP A 161 11.05 -8.22 -7.87
CA ASP A 161 12.10 -7.25 -8.09
C ASP A 161 12.31 -6.95 -9.58
N LEU A 162 12.72 -5.71 -9.85
CA LEU A 162 13.17 -5.24 -11.15
C LEU A 162 14.64 -4.87 -11.04
N VAL A 163 15.50 -5.51 -11.83
CA VAL A 163 16.94 -5.24 -11.84
C VAL A 163 17.42 -4.82 -13.23
N SER A 164 18.47 -4.01 -13.27
CA SER A 164 19.14 -3.62 -14.52
C SER A 164 20.37 -4.50 -14.74
N GLU A 165 20.54 -4.99 -15.96
CA GLU A 165 21.63 -5.87 -16.39
C GLU A 165 22.17 -5.42 -17.74
N GLY A 166 23.15 -4.52 -17.69
CA GLY A 166 23.64 -3.87 -18.91
C GLY A 166 22.52 -3.06 -19.56
N SER A 167 22.17 -3.40 -20.80
CA SER A 167 21.11 -2.73 -21.58
C SER A 167 19.71 -3.37 -21.43
N ARG A 168 19.51 -4.20 -20.40
CA ARG A 168 18.26 -4.95 -20.22
C ARG A 168 17.74 -4.78 -18.81
N TYR A 169 16.41 -4.74 -18.69
CA TYR A 169 15.75 -4.97 -17.41
C TYR A 169 15.37 -6.44 -17.29
N ARG A 170 15.47 -6.97 -16.07
CA ARG A 170 14.89 -8.27 -15.68
C ARG A 170 13.88 -8.04 -14.57
N LEU A 171 12.66 -8.52 -14.79
CA LEU A 171 11.59 -8.59 -13.80
C LEU A 171 11.47 -10.03 -13.32
N THR A 172 11.56 -10.24 -12.01
CA THR A 172 11.30 -11.54 -11.37
C THR A 172 10.13 -11.39 -10.42
N MET A 173 9.16 -12.29 -10.51
CA MET A 173 7.95 -12.28 -9.68
C MET A 173 7.70 -13.65 -9.07
N SER A 174 7.15 -13.68 -7.86
CA SER A 174 6.78 -14.88 -7.12
C SER A 174 5.36 -14.76 -6.56
N LEU A 175 4.60 -15.84 -6.64
CA LEU A 175 3.31 -16.01 -5.98
C LEU A 175 3.50 -16.80 -4.68
N MET A 176 2.99 -16.26 -3.59
CA MET A 176 3.01 -16.90 -2.27
C MET A 176 1.61 -17.04 -1.70
N GLU A 177 1.31 -18.18 -1.09
CA GLU A 177 0.16 -18.32 -0.22
C GLU A 177 0.46 -17.67 1.13
N LEU A 178 -0.33 -16.66 1.54
CA LEU A 178 -0.06 -15.89 2.74
C LEU A 178 -0.32 -16.65 4.06
N ARG A 179 -1.06 -17.78 3.99
CA ARG A 179 -1.36 -18.60 5.17
C ARG A 179 -0.18 -19.49 5.57
N SER A 180 0.35 -20.25 4.62
CA SER A 180 1.48 -21.17 4.86
C SER A 180 2.84 -20.54 4.61
N GLY A 181 2.92 -19.49 3.78
CA GLY A 181 4.17 -18.98 3.22
C GLY A 181 4.70 -19.81 2.06
N GLU A 182 3.93 -20.77 1.53
CA GLU A 182 4.32 -21.60 0.40
C GLU A 182 4.45 -20.76 -0.88
N LEU A 183 5.54 -20.96 -1.61
CA LEU A 183 5.73 -20.40 -2.95
C LEU A 183 5.05 -21.30 -3.97
N LEU A 184 4.02 -20.77 -4.62
CA LEU A 184 3.20 -21.51 -5.57
C LEU A 184 3.68 -21.34 -7.01
N TRP A 185 4.26 -20.19 -7.33
CA TRP A 185 4.73 -19.89 -8.69
C TRP A 185 5.89 -18.90 -8.67
N ASN A 186 6.78 -19.00 -9.65
CA ASN A 186 7.82 -18.01 -9.93
C ASN A 186 7.96 -17.80 -11.45
N GLY A 187 8.22 -16.56 -11.85
CA GLY A 187 8.49 -16.22 -13.24
C GLY A 187 9.56 -15.13 -13.36
N SER A 188 10.37 -15.23 -14.41
CA SER A 188 11.33 -14.19 -14.79
C SER A 188 11.15 -13.80 -16.27
N ARG A 189 11.25 -12.51 -16.56
CA ARG A 189 11.17 -11.95 -17.92
C ARG A 189 12.20 -10.84 -18.06
N SER A 190 12.74 -10.68 -19.26
CA SER A 190 13.68 -9.59 -19.57
C SER A 190 13.30 -8.87 -20.85
N ALA A 191 13.49 -7.56 -20.86
CA ALA A 191 13.34 -6.71 -22.03
C ALA A 191 14.53 -5.76 -22.12
N SER A 192 14.88 -5.33 -23.34
CA SER A 192 15.83 -4.23 -23.50
C SER A 192 15.19 -2.94 -22.97
N HIS A 193 15.99 -2.07 -22.35
CA HIS A 193 15.56 -0.75 -21.92
C HIS A 193 15.92 0.33 -22.94
#